data_AF-A0AAU0P9T4-F1
#
_entry.id   AF-A0AAU0P9T4-F1
#
_cell.length_a   1.000
_cell.length_b   1.000
_cell.length_c   1.000
_cell.angle_alpha   90.00
_cell.angle_beta   90.00
_cell.angle_gamma   90.00
#
_symmetry.space_group_name_H-M   'P 1'
#
loop_
_entity.id
_entity.type
_entity.pdbx_description
1 polymer ?
#
loop_
_entity_poly.entity_id
_entity_poly.type
_entity_poly.pdbx_seq_one_letter_code
_entity_poly.pdbx_strand_id
1 'polypeptide(L)' 'MINQFDFKIKELENMKKYPKELYFIGNTQLLKRKKISIVGTRRPSNYTKEFTYKLASNIIYNN' A
#
# COMPACT_ATOMS: atom_id res chain seq x y z
N MET A 1 18.22 -9.85 -0.64
CA MET A 1 18.01 -10.68 0.56
C MET A 1 16.63 -10.37 1.11
N ILE A 2 15.84 -11.39 1.45
CA ILE A 2 14.51 -11.20 2.03
C ILE A 2 14.65 -11.06 3.55
N ASN A 3 14.02 -10.06 4.13
CA ASN A 3 14.09 -9.77 5.56
C ASN A 3 12.74 -10.05 6.22
N GLN A 4 12.75 -10.34 7.52
CA GLN A 4 11.52 -10.51 8.31
C GLN A 4 11.26 -9.25 9.13
N PHE A 5 10.00 -8.87 9.30
CA PHE A 5 9.63 -7.81 10.24
C PHE A 5 9.85 -8.26 11.69
N ASP A 6 10.53 -7.42 12.45
CA ASP A 6 10.79 -7.54 13.89
C ASP A 6 9.82 -6.70 14.73
N PHE A 7 8.96 -5.89 14.10
CA PHE A 7 7.95 -5.05 14.74
C PHE A 7 6.52 -5.29 14.21
N LYS A 8 5.52 -4.88 14.99
CA LYS A 8 4.11 -4.93 14.59
C LYS A 8 3.71 -3.73 13.74
N ILE A 9 2.89 -3.98 12.71
CA ILE A 9 2.27 -2.96 11.87
C ILE A 9 0.87 -2.70 12.44
N LYS A 10 0.68 -1.51 13.04
CA LYS A 10 -0.55 -1.12 13.74
C LYS A 10 -1.81 -1.35 12.90
N GLU A 11 -1.78 -1.04 11.60
CA GLU A 11 -2.94 -1.18 10.73
C GLU A 11 -3.41 -2.62 10.56
N LEU A 12 -2.51 -3.60 10.71
CA LEU A 12 -2.84 -5.02 10.59
C LEU A 12 -3.50 -5.58 11.86
N GLU A 13 -3.48 -4.85 12.98
CA GLU A 13 -4.18 -5.26 14.21
C GLU A 13 -5.70 -5.25 14.05
N ASN A 14 -6.22 -4.49 13.08
CA ASN A 14 -7.65 -4.47 12.74
C ASN A 14 -8.10 -5.74 12.01
N MET A 15 -7.18 -6.60 11.57
CA MET A 15 -7.54 -7.88 10.96
C MET A 15 -8.08 -8.83 12.03
N LYS A 16 -9.07 -9.65 11.68
CA LYS A 16 -9.59 -10.71 12.57
C LYS A 16 -8.46 -11.60 13.13
N LYS A 17 -7.41 -11.82 12.36
CA LYS A 17 -6.21 -12.55 12.75
C LYS A 17 -4.98 -11.85 12.18
N TYR A 18 -4.06 -11.48 13.06
CA TYR A 18 -2.79 -10.90 12.66
C TYR A 18 -1.92 -11.97 11.95
N PRO A 19 -1.23 -11.64 10.85
CA PRO A 19 -0.33 -12.57 10.17
C PRO A 19 0.80 -13.05 11.08
N LYS A 20 1.11 -14.35 11.09
CA LYS A 20 2.15 -14.91 11.97
C LYS A 20 3.55 -14.41 11.59
N GLU A 21 3.83 -14.39 10.30
CA GLU A 21 5.13 -14.02 9.74
C GLU A 21 4.90 -13.04 8.60
N LEU A 22 5.74 -12.01 8.52
CA LEU A 22 5.73 -11.02 7.45
C LEU A 22 7.17 -10.81 6.98
N TYR A 23 7.35 -10.99 5.69
CA TYR A 23 8.64 -10.83 5.02
C TYR A 23 8.57 -9.65 4.06
N PHE A 24 9.69 -8.94 3.88
CA PHE A 24 9.78 -7.79 3.01
C PHE A 24 11.12 -7.71 2.27
N ILE A 25 11.09 -6.93 1.19
CA ILE A 25 12.27 -6.49 0.45
C ILE A 25 12.07 -5.00 0.18
N GLY A 26 13.10 -4.18 0.43
CA GLY A 26 13.07 -2.74 0.17
C GLY A 26 12.90 -1.86 1.42
N ASN A 27 12.39 -0.64 1.21
CA ASN A 27 12.39 0.44 2.20
C ASN A 27 11.19 0.38 3.16
N THR A 28 11.44 0.09 4.45
CA THR A 28 10.41 0.05 5.50
C THR A 28 9.90 1.43 5.93
N GLN A 29 10.61 2.53 5.62
CA GLN A 29 10.13 3.88 5.96
C GLN A 29 8.84 4.25 5.23
N LEU A 30 8.53 3.60 4.11
CA LEU A 30 7.26 3.76 3.39
C LEU A 30 6.05 3.41 4.27
N LEU A 31 6.23 2.52 5.26
CA LEU A 31 5.16 2.17 6.21
C LEU A 31 4.79 3.32 7.14
N LYS A 32 5.61 4.38 7.26
CA LYS A 32 5.30 5.56 8.08
C LYS A 32 4.52 6.63 7.32
N ARG A 33 4.48 6.56 5.98
CA ARG A 33 3.73 7.50 5.15
C ARG A 33 2.22 7.24 5.28
N LYS A 34 1.42 8.25 4.92
CA LYS A 34 -0.04 8.10 4.78
C LYS A 34 -0.33 7.00 3.76
N LYS A 35 -1.13 6.00 4.16
CA LYS A 35 -1.48 4.84 3.34
C LYS A 35 -2.82 5.08 2.67
N ILE A 36 -2.86 5.03 1.34
CA ILE A 36 -4.09 5.14 0.54
C ILE A 36 -4.09 3.97 -0.45
N SER A 37 -5.11 3.11 -0.34
CA SER A 37 -5.26 1.97 -1.25
C SER A 37 -6.08 2.36 -2.47
N ILE A 38 -5.58 2.04 -3.67
CA ILE A 38 -6.29 2.25 -4.94
C ILE A 38 -6.57 0.86 -5.51
N VAL A 39 -7.85 0.46 -5.51
CA VAL A 39 -8.32 -0.83 -6.01
C VAL A 39 -9.40 -0.62 -7.07
N GLY A 40 -9.60 -1.60 -7.95
CA GLY A 40 -10.60 -1.50 -9.01
C GLY A 40 -10.62 -2.72 -9.93
N THR A 41 -11.36 -2.60 -11.03
CA THR A 41 -11.43 -3.65 -12.06
C THR A 41 -10.08 -3.89 -12.74
N ARG A 42 -9.79 -5.15 -13.11
CA ARG A 42 -8.64 -5.52 -13.94
C ARG A 42 -8.76 -5.04 -15.39
N ARG A 43 -9.96 -4.64 -15.81
CA ARG A 43 -10.29 -4.12 -17.15
C ARG A 43 -10.92 -2.74 -17.04
N PRO A 44 -10.15 -1.71 -16.66
CA PRO A 44 -10.66 -0.34 -16.56
C PRO A 44 -10.93 0.23 -17.96
N SER A 45 -11.90 1.13 -18.06
CA SER A 45 -12.07 1.96 -19.26
C SER A 45 -10.90 2.94 -19.38
N ASN A 46 -10.71 3.53 -20.57
CA ASN A 46 -9.70 4.58 -20.77
C ASN A 46 -9.92 5.77 -19.82
N TYR A 47 -11.18 6.15 -19.61
CA TYR A 47 -11.55 7.21 -18.67
C TYR A 47 -11.11 6.88 -17.24
N THR A 48 -11.45 5.67 -16.76
CA THR A 48 -11.06 5.23 -15.41
C THR A 48 -9.53 5.20 -15.27
N LYS A 49 -8.81 4.68 -16.27
CA LYS A 49 -7.34 4.63 -16.27
C LYS A 49 -6.72 6.02 -16.12
N GLU A 50 -7.21 7.00 -16.88
CA GLU A 50 -6.70 8.38 -16.84
C GLU A 50 -6.90 9.03 -15.47
N PHE A 51 -8.11 8.92 -14.91
CA PHE A 51 -8.40 9.52 -13.61
C PHE A 51 -7.67 8.81 -12.47
N THR A 52 -7.54 7.47 -12.52
CA THR A 52 -6.74 6.74 -11.54
C THR A 52 -5.27 7.16 -11.57
N TYR A 53 -4.70 7.38 -12.76
CA TYR A 53 -3.34 7.89 -12.90
C TYR A 53 -3.17 9.30 -12.31
N LYS A 54 -4.08 10.22 -12.64
CA LYS A 54 -4.10 11.58 -12.09
C LYS A 54 -4.21 11.56 -10.56
N LEU A 55 -5.11 10.74 -10.02
CA LEU A 55 -5.34 10.60 -8.58
C LEU A 55 -4.10 10.05 -7.87
N ALA A 56 -3.51 8.96 -8.37
CA ALA A 56 -2.30 8.37 -7.78
C ALA A 56 -1.13 9.36 -7.79
N SER A 57 -0.92 10.06 -8.91
CA SER A 57 0.16 11.05 -9.03
C SER A 57 -0.05 12.21 -8.05
N ASN A 58 -1.23 12.84 -8.06
CA ASN A 58 -1.51 14.00 -7.21
C ASN A 58 -1.45 13.67 -5.71
N ILE A 59 -1.92 12.50 -5.31
CA ILE A 59 -1.87 12.06 -3.90
C ILE A 59 -0.43 11.75 -3.47
N ILE A 60 0.42 11.25 -4.37
CA ILE A 60 1.79 10.85 -4.02
C ILE A 60 2.75 12.04 -3.99
N TYR A 61 2.55 13.05 -4.87
CA TYR A 61 3.47 14.20 -4.99
C TYR A 61 3.14 15.40 -4.09
N ASN A 62 1.92 15.50 -3.56
CA ASN A 62 1.52 16.59 -2.64
C ASN A 62 1.63 16.21 -1.15
N ASN A 63 2.45 15.21 -0.81
CA ASN A 63 2.77 14.79 0.57
C ASN A 63 4.27 14.88 0.85
#